data_AF-A0A7Y2K5R5-F1
#
_entry.id   AF-A0A7Y2K5R5-F1
#
_cell.length_a   1.000
_cell.length_b   1.000
_cell.length_c   1.000
_cell.angle_alpha   90.00
_cell.angle_beta   90.00
_cell.angle_gamma   90.00
#
_symmetry.space_group_name_H-M   'P 1'
#
loop_
_entity.id
_entity.type
_entity.pdbx_description
1 polymer ?
#
loop_
_entity_poly.entity_id
_entity_poly.type
_entity_poly.pdbx_seq_one_letter_code
_entity_poly.pdbx_strand_id
1 'polypeptide(L)'
;FQRAQDIVNLGASSGFSNGWLSSSASYSRWGLVNDILEEKYSKFRSSVFDYHYGVDIYQQDKVLGQQKIVSLIENLYNMWEVEGGLKSVLLVTFFDAKNGEIIDLLRDYKDLTIFEKLKKMDPPHAAKYEAVIP
;
A
#
# COMPACT_ATOMS: atom_id res chain seq x y z
N PHE A 1 -16.79 3.63 -7.80
CA PHE A 1 -16.08 2.42 -8.28
C PHE A 1 -16.48 1.97 -9.69
N GLN A 2 -17.76 2.06 -10.09
CA GLN A 2 -18.21 1.72 -11.46
C GLN A 2 -17.35 2.31 -12.59
N ARG A 3 -16.99 3.60 -12.49
CA ARG A 3 -16.14 4.28 -13.48
C ARG A 3 -14.77 3.61 -13.69
N ALA A 4 -14.18 3.01 -12.65
CA ALA A 4 -12.90 2.32 -12.78
C ALA A 4 -13.05 1.04 -13.61
N GLN A 5 -14.15 0.31 -13.41
CA GLN A 5 -14.49 -0.85 -14.22
C GLN A 5 -14.77 -0.47 -15.68
N ASP A 6 -15.44 0.66 -15.91
CA ASP A 6 -15.73 1.15 -17.26
C ASP A 6 -14.44 1.49 -18.03
N ILE A 7 -13.43 2.08 -17.36
CA ILE A 7 -12.11 2.36 -17.94
C ILE A 7 -11.40 1.07 -18.34
N VAL A 8 -11.44 0.05 -17.49
CA VAL A 8 -10.84 -1.26 -17.80
C VAL A 8 -11.49 -1.88 -19.03
N ASN A 9 -12.82 -1.86 -19.10
CA ASN A 9 -13.58 -2.40 -20.22
C ASN A 9 -13.27 -1.65 -21.53
N LEU A 10 -13.13 -0.32 -21.46
CA LEU A 10 -12.72 0.49 -22.61
C LEU A 10 -11.30 0.15 -23.07
N GLY A 11 -10.36 0.02 -22.13
CA GLY A 11 -8.98 -0.37 -22.44
C GLY A 11 -8.88 -1.76 -23.07
N ALA A 12 -9.64 -2.73 -22.55
CA ALA A 12 -9.68 -4.11 -23.02
C ALA A 12 -10.21 -4.25 -24.46
N SER A 13 -11.13 -3.37 -24.87
CA SER A 13 -11.72 -3.34 -26.22
C SER A 13 -10.92 -2.50 -27.23
N SER A 14 -9.86 -1.82 -26.79
CA SER A 14 -8.99 -1.03 -27.65
C SER A 14 -8.00 -1.89 -28.43
N GLY A 15 -7.39 -1.32 -29.47
CA GLY A 15 -6.25 -1.92 -30.18
C GLY A 15 -4.98 -2.08 -29.30
N PHE A 16 -4.97 -1.54 -28.08
CA PHE A 16 -3.88 -1.59 -27.10
C PHE A 16 -4.31 -2.31 -25.82
N SER A 17 -4.98 -3.46 -25.96
CA SER A 17 -5.59 -4.20 -24.85
C SER A 17 -4.61 -4.82 -23.86
N ASN A 18 -3.31 -4.92 -24.20
CA ASN A 18 -2.31 -5.47 -23.32
C ASN A 18 -2.18 -4.64 -22.02
N GLY A 19 -2.28 -5.31 -20.86
CA GLY A 19 -2.29 -4.68 -19.55
C GLY A 19 -3.67 -4.22 -19.07
N TRP A 20 -4.70 -4.28 -19.92
CA TRP A 20 -6.11 -4.02 -19.58
C TRP A 20 -6.97 -5.29 -19.51
N LEU A 21 -6.43 -6.42 -19.95
CA LEU A 21 -7.08 -7.73 -19.89
C LEU A 21 -6.73 -8.48 -18.60
N SER A 22 -7.64 -9.32 -18.11
CA SER A 22 -7.39 -10.24 -16.99
C SER A 22 -6.32 -11.29 -17.29
N SER A 23 -6.10 -11.62 -18.57
CA SER A 23 -5.03 -12.49 -19.04
C SER A 23 -3.66 -11.81 -19.12
N SER A 24 -3.57 -10.51 -18.81
CA SER A 24 -2.29 -9.80 -18.76
C SER A 24 -1.44 -10.29 -17.59
N ALA A 25 -0.17 -9.88 -17.56
CA ALA A 25 0.69 -10.11 -16.40
C ALA A 25 0.02 -9.62 -15.09
N SER A 26 0.33 -10.31 -13.98
CA SER A 26 -0.26 -9.98 -12.67
C SER A 26 -0.03 -8.51 -12.30
N TYR A 27 1.16 -7.97 -12.58
CA TYR A 27 1.41 -6.53 -12.53
C TYR A 27 0.89 -5.83 -13.79
N SER A 28 -0.35 -5.36 -13.75
CA SER A 28 -1.03 -4.70 -14.87
C SER A 28 -2.04 -3.66 -14.40
N ARG A 29 -2.54 -2.82 -15.34
CA ARG A 29 -3.58 -1.83 -15.05
C ARG A 29 -4.89 -2.51 -14.65
N TRP A 30 -5.20 -3.63 -15.31
CA TRP A 30 -6.30 -4.50 -14.90
C TRP A 30 -6.12 -4.98 -13.46
N GLY A 31 -4.94 -5.51 -13.11
CA GLY A 31 -4.66 -6.00 -11.76
C GLY A 31 -4.78 -4.91 -10.69
N LEU A 32 -4.27 -3.70 -10.96
CA LEU A 32 -4.40 -2.56 -10.06
C LEU A 32 -5.87 -2.17 -9.83
N VAL A 33 -6.66 -2.05 -10.90
CA VAL A 33 -8.08 -1.70 -10.77
C VAL A 33 -8.84 -2.81 -10.06
N ASN A 34 -8.59 -4.07 -10.40
CA ASN A 34 -9.21 -5.21 -9.75
C ASN A 34 -8.93 -5.21 -8.25
N ASP A 35 -7.66 -5.04 -7.84
CA ASP A 35 -7.29 -4.95 -6.42
C ASP A 35 -7.99 -3.77 -5.72
N ILE A 36 -8.00 -2.57 -6.32
CA ILE A 36 -8.66 -1.40 -5.71
C ILE A 36 -10.16 -1.64 -5.50
N LEU A 37 -10.79 -2.43 -6.36
CA LEU A 37 -12.23 -2.70 -6.32
C LEU A 37 -12.62 -3.84 -5.38
N GLU A 38 -11.71 -4.75 -5.07
CA GLU A 38 -11.99 -5.90 -4.20
C GLU A 38 -12.31 -5.47 -2.76
N GLU A 39 -13.25 -6.16 -2.13
CA GLU A 39 -13.73 -5.83 -0.78
C GLU A 39 -12.65 -6.05 0.28
N LYS A 40 -11.75 -7.02 0.10
CA LYS A 40 -10.66 -7.29 1.04
C LYS A 40 -9.74 -6.07 1.26
N TYR A 41 -9.65 -5.16 0.28
CA TYR A 41 -8.88 -3.92 0.40
C TYR A 41 -9.69 -2.73 0.94
N SER A 42 -10.95 -2.91 1.38
CA SER A 42 -11.76 -1.81 1.94
C SER A 42 -11.11 -1.16 3.16
N LYS A 43 -10.47 -1.97 4.01
CA LYS A 43 -9.70 -1.49 5.15
C LYS A 43 -8.44 -0.74 4.74
N PHE A 44 -7.76 -1.17 3.67
CA PHE A 44 -6.62 -0.44 3.13
C PHE A 44 -7.06 0.94 2.61
N ARG A 45 -8.13 1.02 1.82
CA ARG A 45 -8.64 2.29 1.26
C ARG A 45 -8.96 3.32 2.35
N SER A 46 -9.59 2.91 3.45
CA SER A 46 -9.85 3.81 4.59
C SER A 46 -8.57 4.19 5.33
N SER A 47 -7.65 3.24 5.51
CA SER A 47 -6.37 3.51 6.19
C SER A 47 -5.45 4.45 5.41
N VAL A 48 -5.53 4.49 4.08
CA VAL A 48 -4.78 5.45 3.25
C VAL A 48 -5.22 6.89 3.54
N PHE A 49 -6.50 7.12 3.80
CA PHE A 49 -6.99 8.43 4.22
C PHE A 49 -6.39 8.85 5.57
N ASP A 50 -6.45 7.95 6.56
CA ASP A 50 -5.86 8.19 7.89
C ASP A 50 -4.35 8.43 7.81
N TYR A 51 -3.64 7.70 6.93
CA TYR A 51 -2.22 7.90 6.66
C TYR A 51 -1.93 9.32 6.16
N HIS A 52 -2.63 9.77 5.12
CA HIS A 52 -2.42 11.12 4.58
C HIS A 52 -2.76 12.20 5.59
N TYR A 53 -3.84 12.04 6.35
CA TYR A 53 -4.14 12.93 7.46
C TYR A 53 -3.01 12.95 8.49
N GLY A 54 -2.46 11.78 8.83
CA GLY A 54 -1.30 11.64 9.71
C GLY A 54 -0.07 12.40 9.22
N VAL A 55 0.19 12.37 7.91
CA VAL A 55 1.26 13.16 7.28
C VAL A 55 0.98 14.66 7.42
N ASP A 56 -0.25 15.11 7.15
CA ASP A 56 -0.63 16.52 7.22
C ASP A 56 -0.47 17.11 8.64
N ILE A 57 -0.86 16.34 9.66
CA ILE A 57 -0.76 16.79 11.06
C ILE A 57 0.63 16.59 11.66
N TYR A 58 1.53 15.85 11.02
CA TYR A 58 2.80 15.43 11.60
C TYR A 58 3.65 16.61 12.12
N GLN A 59 3.62 17.75 11.42
CA GLN A 59 4.37 18.95 11.82
C GLN A 59 3.74 19.67 13.02
N GLN A 60 2.44 19.48 13.27
CA GLN A 60 1.69 20.10 14.36
C GLN A 60 1.70 19.19 15.60
N ASP A 61 1.42 17.91 15.39
CA ASP A 61 1.45 16.86 16.40
C ASP A 61 2.12 15.62 15.81
N LYS A 62 3.43 15.51 16.08
CA LYS A 62 4.25 14.40 15.61
C LYS A 62 3.77 13.06 16.15
N VAL A 63 3.37 12.99 17.42
CA VAL A 63 2.98 11.73 18.06
C VAL A 63 1.71 11.22 17.41
N LEU A 64 0.71 12.08 17.26
CA LEU A 64 -0.54 11.71 16.59
C LEU A 64 -0.33 11.37 15.12
N GLY A 65 0.53 12.12 14.41
CA GLY A 65 0.89 11.83 13.01
C GLY A 65 1.52 10.44 12.85
N GLN A 66 2.50 10.11 13.69
CA GLN A 66 3.14 8.79 13.69
C GLN A 66 2.13 7.68 14.02
N GLN A 67 1.24 7.87 14.99
CA GLN A 67 0.21 6.89 15.34
C GLN A 67 -0.72 6.58 14.15
N LYS A 68 -1.10 7.60 13.38
CA LYS A 68 -1.93 7.44 12.19
C LYS A 68 -1.21 6.68 11.08
N ILE A 69 0.06 6.98 10.85
CA ILE A 69 0.90 6.26 9.88
C ILE A 69 1.07 4.79 10.31
N VAL A 70 1.36 4.54 11.57
CA VAL A 70 1.53 3.18 12.12
C VAL A 70 0.23 2.39 12.03
N SER A 71 -0.92 3.03 12.25
CA SER A 71 -2.22 2.36 12.10
C SER A 71 -2.43 1.78 10.70
N LEU A 72 -1.98 2.47 9.64
CA LEU A 72 -1.99 1.91 8.28
C LEU A 72 -1.13 0.65 8.20
N ILE A 73 0.09 0.68 8.73
CA ILE A 73 1.03 -0.46 8.69
C ILE A 73 0.44 -1.67 9.41
N GLU A 74 -0.16 -1.46 10.58
CA GLU A 74 -0.83 -2.53 11.34
C GLU A 74 -2.02 -3.12 10.58
N ASN A 75 -2.86 -2.26 9.99
CA ASN A 75 -4.01 -2.72 9.20
C ASN A 75 -3.57 -3.52 7.97
N LEU A 76 -2.50 -3.07 7.30
CA LEU A 76 -1.89 -3.77 6.17
C LEU A 76 -1.30 -5.12 6.59
N TYR A 77 -0.61 -5.17 7.73
CA TYR A 77 0.00 -6.39 8.23
C TYR A 77 -1.05 -7.43 8.60
N ASN A 78 -2.11 -7.01 9.31
CA ASN A 78 -3.24 -7.89 9.62
C ASN A 78 -3.91 -8.44 8.35
N MET A 79 -4.11 -7.60 7.34
CA MET A 79 -4.66 -8.03 6.05
C MET A 79 -3.72 -9.01 5.35
N TRP A 80 -2.42 -8.75 5.35
CA TRP A 80 -1.41 -9.64 4.77
C TRP A 80 -1.36 -11.02 5.45
N GLU A 81 -1.50 -11.06 6.78
CA GLU A 81 -1.57 -12.30 7.55
C GLU A 81 -2.85 -13.10 7.25
N VAL A 82 -4.00 -12.43 7.22
CA VAL A 82 -5.31 -13.05 6.91
C VAL A 82 -5.31 -13.66 5.50
N GLU A 83 -4.71 -12.98 4.53
CA GLU A 83 -4.65 -13.41 3.13
C GLU A 83 -3.46 -14.36 2.83
N GLY A 84 -2.63 -14.69 3.83
CA GLY A 84 -1.57 -15.69 3.69
C GLY A 84 -0.41 -15.28 2.77
N GLY A 85 0.00 -14.01 2.80
CA GLY A 85 1.08 -13.52 1.94
C GLY A 85 0.59 -12.80 0.69
N LEU A 86 -0.25 -11.80 0.90
CA LEU A 86 -0.96 -11.02 -0.12
C LEU A 86 -0.04 -10.51 -1.25
N LYS A 87 -0.29 -10.98 -2.47
CA LYS A 87 0.37 -10.49 -3.69
C LYS A 87 -0.58 -9.53 -4.41
N SER A 88 -0.34 -8.24 -4.24
CA SER A 88 -1.22 -7.18 -4.73
C SER A 88 -0.45 -6.13 -5.51
N VAL A 89 -0.94 -5.80 -6.72
CA VAL A 89 -0.42 -4.67 -7.50
C VAL A 89 -0.67 -3.36 -6.77
N LEU A 90 -1.81 -3.25 -6.08
CA LEU A 90 -2.15 -2.09 -5.27
C LEU A 90 -1.12 -1.87 -4.15
N LEU A 91 -0.78 -2.90 -3.39
CA LEU A 91 0.21 -2.78 -2.31
C LEU A 91 1.61 -2.51 -2.83
N VAL A 92 2.03 -3.20 -3.90
CA VAL A 92 3.33 -2.93 -4.54
C VAL A 92 3.41 -1.48 -4.99
N THR A 93 2.38 -0.98 -5.68
CA THR A 93 2.33 0.43 -6.16
C THR A 93 2.37 1.41 -4.99
N PHE A 94 1.67 1.10 -3.89
CA PHE A 94 1.69 1.93 -2.69
C PHE A 94 3.08 1.99 -2.06
N PHE A 95 3.72 0.84 -1.84
CA PHE A 95 5.04 0.78 -1.22
C PHE A 95 6.13 1.37 -2.11
N ASP A 96 6.10 1.14 -3.43
CA ASP A 96 7.00 1.79 -4.40
C ASP A 96 6.97 3.32 -4.26
N ALA A 97 5.77 3.88 -4.05
CA ALA A 97 5.58 5.31 -3.90
C ALA A 97 5.92 5.86 -2.50
N LYS A 98 5.69 5.06 -1.45
CA LYS A 98 5.64 5.56 -0.05
C LYS A 98 6.70 5.02 0.89
N ASN A 99 7.51 4.03 0.51
CA ASN A 99 8.53 3.44 1.39
C ASN A 99 9.46 4.49 2.03
N GLY A 100 9.96 5.46 1.25
CA GLY A 100 10.86 6.50 1.74
C GLY A 100 10.18 7.46 2.73
N GLU A 101 8.97 7.92 2.40
CA GLU A 101 8.16 8.79 3.27
C GLU A 101 7.86 8.10 4.61
N ILE A 102 7.50 6.82 4.59
CA ILE A 102 7.26 6.02 5.81
C ILE A 102 8.53 5.94 6.66
N ILE A 103 9.68 5.62 6.04
CA ILE A 103 10.96 5.54 6.75
C ILE A 103 11.30 6.87 7.42
N ASP A 104 11.18 7.98 6.70
CA ASP A 104 11.57 9.29 7.22
C ASP A 104 10.65 9.77 8.35
N LEU A 105 9.35 9.52 8.25
CA LEU A 105 8.36 9.91 9.26
C LEU A 105 8.40 9.02 10.51
N LEU A 106 8.90 7.78 10.40
CA LEU A 106 8.95 6.82 11.51
C LEU A 106 10.37 6.55 12.02
N ARG A 107 11.38 7.29 11.55
CA ARG A 107 12.79 7.04 11.90
C ARG A 107 13.06 7.06 13.41
N ASP A 108 12.36 7.89 14.17
CA ASP A 108 12.48 7.99 15.63
C ASP A 108 11.26 7.41 16.37
N TYR A 109 10.44 6.61 15.68
CA TYR A 109 9.32 5.95 16.32
C TYR A 109 9.81 4.87 17.29
N LYS A 110 9.21 4.81 18.48
CA LYS A 110 9.71 4.00 19.59
C LYS A 110 9.64 2.50 19.34
N ASP A 111 8.62 2.05 18.63
CA ASP A 111 8.41 0.63 18.36
C ASP A 111 8.98 0.26 16.98
N LEU A 112 10.17 -0.34 16.99
CA LEU A 112 10.88 -0.75 15.78
C LEU A 112 10.28 -2.00 15.12
N THR A 113 9.36 -2.72 15.78
CA THR A 113 8.74 -3.92 15.21
C THR A 113 7.92 -3.62 13.95
N ILE A 114 7.52 -2.36 13.77
CA ILE A 114 6.87 -1.88 12.55
C ILE A 114 7.75 -2.04 11.30
N PHE A 115 9.07 -1.86 11.41
CA PHE A 115 9.99 -2.07 10.29
C PHE A 115 10.14 -3.56 9.96
N GLU A 116 10.07 -4.45 10.95
CA GLU A 116 10.02 -5.90 10.70
C GLU A 116 8.74 -6.32 9.98
N LYS A 117 7.60 -5.69 10.28
CA LYS A 117 6.33 -5.91 9.55
C LYS A 117 6.46 -5.43 8.09
N LEU A 118 7.05 -4.25 7.88
CA LEU A 118 7.30 -3.72 6.54
C LEU A 118 8.24 -4.64 5.73
N LYS A 119 9.31 -5.17 6.32
CA LYS A 119 10.21 -6.14 5.66
C LYS A 119 9.48 -7.39 5.17
N LYS A 120 8.51 -7.88 5.94
CA LYS A 120 7.70 -9.06 5.56
C LYS A 120 6.73 -8.75 4.42
N MET A 121 6.04 -7.60 4.48
CA MET A 121 5.03 -7.22 3.48
C MET A 121 5.63 -6.69 2.18
N ASP A 122 6.80 -6.06 2.25
CA ASP A 122 7.47 -5.40 1.13
C ASP A 122 8.95 -5.85 1.01
N PRO A 123 9.18 -7.13 0.65
CA PRO A 123 10.54 -7.68 0.49
C PRO A 123 11.46 -6.90 -0.46
N PRO A 124 10.99 -6.33 -1.60
CA PRO A 124 11.84 -5.54 -2.50
C PRO A 124 12.55 -4.35 -1.83
N HIS A 125 11.98 -3.80 -0.76
CA HIS A 125 12.55 -2.68 -0.01
C HIS A 125 13.10 -3.08 1.36
N ALA A 126 13.23 -4.37 1.68
CA ALA A 126 13.67 -4.86 2.99
C ALA A 126 14.99 -4.23 3.46
N ALA A 127 15.97 -4.07 2.55
CA ALA A 127 17.26 -3.45 2.86
C ALA A 127 17.14 -1.98 3.33
N LYS A 128 16.13 -1.24 2.84
CA LYS A 128 15.88 0.14 3.27
C LYS A 128 15.33 0.18 4.70
N TYR A 129 14.42 -0.74 5.03
CA TYR A 129 13.84 -0.83 6.37
C TYR A 129 14.87 -1.30 7.39
N GLU A 130 15.74 -2.24 7.02
CA GLU A 130 16.81 -2.75 7.89
C GLU A 130 17.84 -1.67 8.23
N ALA A 131 18.16 -0.77 7.30
CA ALA A 131 19.09 0.33 7.54
C ALA A 131 18.61 1.36 8.59
N VAL A 132 17.33 1.31 8.99
CA VAL A 132 16.74 2.19 10.02
C VAL A 132 16.80 1.56 11.41
N ILE A 133 16.93 0.24 11.49
CA ILE A 133 17.00 -0.49 12.75
C ILE A 133 18.43 -0.33 13.30
N PRO A 134 18.62 0.19 14.54
CA PRO A 134 19.93 0.43 15.14
C PRO A 134 20.76 -0.83 15.38
#